data_AF-A0A7Y5ANH5-F1
#
_entry.id   AF-A0A7Y5ANH5-F1
#
_cell.length_a   1.000
_cell.length_b   1.000
_cell.length_c   1.000
_cell.angle_alpha   90.00
_cell.angle_beta   90.00
_cell.angle_gamma   90.00
#
_symmetry.space_group_name_H-M   'P 1'
#
loop_
_entity.id
_entity.type
_entity.pdbx_description
1 polymer ?
#
loop_
_entity_poly.entity_id
_entity_poly.type
_entity_poly.pdbx_seq_one_letter_code
_entity_poly.pdbx_strand_id
1 'polypeptide(L)' 'MDSIYIDNVAVTPASLRIYEELIDIALPHAEESTVFPKKANTLSYAFAKDGIAMGYYKILSAKPSGVSGLTLFTLHKQ' A
#
# COMPACT_ATOMS: atom_id res chain seq x y z
N MET A 1 3.68 16.50 -5.88
CA MET A 1 3.56 15.03 -6.01
C MET A 1 3.64 14.49 -4.61
N ASP A 2 2.64 13.72 -4.20
CA ASP A 2 2.60 13.17 -2.85
C ASP A 2 3.67 12.09 -2.71
N SER A 3 4.46 12.14 -1.64
CA SER A 3 5.53 11.17 -1.37
C SER A 3 5.00 10.08 -0.45
N ILE A 4 4.81 8.87 -0.96
CA ILE A 4 4.25 7.76 -0.20
C ILE A 4 5.36 6.79 0.13
N TYR A 5 5.38 6.37 1.39
CA TYR A 5 6.30 5.36 1.88
C TYR A 5 5.54 4.24 2.59
N ILE A 6 5.86 3.01 2.22
CA ILE A 6 5.36 1.80 2.87
C ILE A 6 6.59 1.06 3.41
N ASP A 7 6.72 0.98 4.73
CA ASP A 7 7.93 0.48 5.41
C ASP A 7 9.24 1.11 4.92
N ASN A 8 9.24 2.42 4.70
CA ASN A 8 10.36 3.19 4.13
C ASN A 8 10.69 2.88 2.65
N VAL A 9 9.92 2.03 1.98
CA VAL A 9 9.99 1.88 0.53
C VAL A 9 9.21 3.02 -0.10
N ALA A 10 9.86 3.82 -0.96
CA ALA A 10 9.18 4.85 -1.73
C ALA A 10 8.26 4.20 -2.76
N VAL A 11 6.99 4.61 -2.79
CA VAL A 11 5.96 4.03 -3.65
C VAL A 11 5.36 5.10 -4.54
N THR A 12 5.23 4.79 -5.83
CA THR A 12 4.55 5.65 -6.80
C THR A 12 3.29 4.96 -7.28
N PRO A 13 2.15 5.13 -6.60
CA PRO A 13 0.94 4.43 -6.98
C PRO A 13 0.32 5.00 -8.25
N ALA A 14 -0.30 4.12 -9.04
CA ALA A 14 -1.15 4.51 -10.16
C ALA A 14 -2.45 5.17 -9.66
N SER A 15 -2.92 4.76 -8.48
CA SER A 15 -4.02 5.45 -7.78
C SER A 15 -3.90 5.26 -6.27
N LEU A 16 -4.30 6.29 -5.52
CA LEU A 16 -4.36 6.27 -4.06
C LEU A 16 -5.69 6.87 -3.62
N ARG A 17 -6.41 6.17 -2.74
CA ARG A 17 -7.55 6.70 -2.01
C ARG A 17 -7.36 6.40 -0.53
N ILE A 18 -7.45 7.45 0.28
CA ILE A 18 -7.31 7.36 1.72
C ILE A 18 -8.67 7.75 2.32
N TYR A 19 -9.20 6.86 3.15
CA TYR A 19 -10.32 7.07 4.05
C TYR A 19 -9.81 7.00 5.50
N GLU A 20 -10.67 7.23 6.50
CA GLU A 20 -10.26 7.29 7.92
C GLU A 20 -9.37 6.10 8.34
N GLU A 21 -9.86 4.87 8.17
CA GLU A 21 -9.14 3.65 8.56
C GLU A 21 -8.80 2.75 7.37
N LEU A 22 -9.14 3.15 6.14
CA LEU A 22 -8.95 2.36 4.93
C LEU A 22 -8.08 3.09 3.92
N ILE A 23 -7.17 2.37 3.27
CA ILE A 23 -6.40 2.88 2.13
C ILE A 23 -6.57 1.92 0.97
N ASP A 24 -7.04 2.43 -0.16
CA ASP A 24 -6.98 1.72 -1.44
C ASP A 24 -5.80 2.26 -2.25
N ILE A 25 -4.88 1.39 -2.62
CA ILE A 25 -3.68 1.74 -3.38
C ILE A 25 -3.50 0.79 -4.56
N ALA A 26 -3.39 1.34 -5.77
CA ALA A 26 -3.11 0.56 -6.97
C ALA A 26 -1.63 0.67 -7.34
N LEU A 27 -0.95 -0.47 -7.40
CA LEU A 27 0.48 -0.57 -7.71
C LEU A 27 0.71 -1.48 -8.93
N PRO A 28 1.81 -1.27 -9.67
CA PRO A 28 2.27 -2.26 -10.64
C PRO A 28 2.46 -3.62 -9.99
N HIS A 29 1.97 -4.69 -10.63
CA HIS A 29 2.13 -6.05 -10.11
C HIS A 29 3.62 -6.43 -9.92
N ALA A 30 4.52 -5.85 -10.73
CA ALA A 30 5.95 -6.02 -10.59
C ALA A 30 6.52 -5.47 -9.27
N GLU A 31 5.87 -4.48 -8.65
CA GLU A 31 6.31 -3.85 -7.40
C GLU A 31 5.70 -4.50 -6.15
N GLU A 32 4.70 -5.37 -6.31
CA GLU A 32 3.95 -6.01 -5.22
C GLU A 32 4.87 -6.69 -4.19
N SER A 33 5.83 -7.49 -4.66
CA SER A 33 6.73 -8.23 -3.77
C SER A 33 7.76 -7.34 -3.06
N THR A 34 8.02 -6.14 -3.58
CA THR A 34 8.94 -5.16 -3.02
C THR A 34 8.26 -4.27 -1.98
N VAL A 35 7.03 -3.84 -2.28
CA VAL A 35 6.24 -2.96 -1.40
C VAL A 35 5.54 -3.73 -0.29
N PHE A 36 5.04 -4.93 -0.61
CA PHE A 36 4.35 -5.81 0.33
C PHE A 36 5.04 -7.18 0.41
N PRO A 37 6.32 -7.23 0.87
CA PRO A 37 7.03 -8.50 1.00
C PRO A 37 6.32 -9.41 2.01
N LYS A 38 6.32 -10.72 1.74
CA LYS A 38 5.75 -11.70 2.66
C LYS A 38 6.55 -11.74 3.97
N LYS A 39 6.03 -11.10 5.00
CA LYS A 39 6.60 -11.09 6.35
C LYS A 39 6.12 -12.30 7.14
N ALA A 40 7.04 -13.03 7.77
CA ALA A 40 6.72 -14.23 8.55
C ALA A 40 5.98 -13.92 9.87
N ASN A 41 6.23 -12.73 10.45
CA ASN A 41 5.85 -12.42 11.83
C ASN A 41 4.78 -11.34 11.98
N THR A 42 4.48 -10.58 10.91
CA THR A 42 3.49 -9.49 10.96
C THR A 42 2.92 -9.24 9.57
N LEU A 43 1.62 -8.96 9.49
CA LEU A 43 0.95 -8.59 8.23
C LEU A 43 0.77 -7.08 8.08
N SER A 44 1.47 -6.32 8.92
CA SER A 44 1.30 -4.88 9.06
C SER A 44 2.46 -4.13 8.40
N TYR A 45 2.13 -3.02 7.77
CA TYR A 45 3.05 -2.18 7.01
C TYR A 45 2.91 -0.74 7.50
N ALA A 46 4.03 -0.08 7.81
CA ALA A 46 4.06 1.31 8.23
C ALA A 46 3.78 2.20 7.02
N PHE A 47 2.70 2.97 7.05
CA PHE A 47 2.34 3.88 5.98
C PHE A 47 2.70 5.31 6.36
N ALA A 48 3.38 6.03 5.47
CA ALA A 48 3.66 7.44 5.61
C ALA A 48 3.35 8.18 4.30
N LYS A 49 2.81 9.39 4.42
CA LYS A 49 2.49 10.27 3.30
C LYS A 49 3.09 11.65 3.58
N ASP A 50 3.87 12.17 2.64
CA ASP A 50 4.51 13.49 2.72
C ASP A 50 5.35 13.67 4.00
N GLY A 51 6.01 12.59 4.44
CA GLY A 51 6.80 12.56 5.68
C GLY A 51 5.98 12.43 6.97
N ILE A 52 4.65 12.37 6.88
CA ILE A 52 3.75 12.18 8.03
C ILE A 52 3.44 10.68 8.17
N ALA A 53 3.78 10.11 9.33
CA ALA A 53 3.41 8.74 9.67
C ALA A 53 1.89 8.63 9.88
N MET A 54 1.22 7.82 9.06
CA MET A 54 -0.22 7.59 9.15
C MET A 54 -0.58 6.43 10.08
N GLY A 55 0.39 5.56 10.36
CA GLY A 55 0.26 4.42 11.25
C GLY A 55 0.57 3.09 10.56
N TYR A 56 0.15 2.01 11.20
CA TYR A 56 0.32 0.65 10.68
C TYR A 56 -0.96 0.17 10.03
N TYR A 57 -0.82 -0.43 8.84
CA TYR A 57 -1.93 -0.93 8.06
C TYR A 57 -1.71 -2.40 7.70
N LYS A 58 -2.77 -3.20 7.76
CA LYS A 58 -2.77 -4.59 7.28
C LYS A 58 -3.43 -4.67 5.91
N ILE A 59 -2.95 -5.57 5.05
CA ILE A 59 -3.63 -5.86 3.77
C ILE A 59 -4.89 -6.67 4.07
N LEU A 60 -6.05 -6.12 3.71
CA LEU A 60 -7.33 -6.84 3.73
C LEU A 60 -7.56 -7.64 2.45
N SER A 61 -7.20 -7.07 1.31
CA SER A 61 -7.34 -7.75 0.02
C SER A 61 -6.34 -7.23 -0.99
N ALA A 62 -5.95 -8.08 -1.94
CA ALA A 62 -5.19 -7.75 -3.12
C ALA A 62 -5.91 -8.38 -4.31
N LYS A 63 -6.29 -7.56 -5.29
CA LYS A 63 -7.01 -8.04 -6.49
C LYS A 63 -6.47 -7.37 -7.75
N PRO A 64 -6.51 -8.05 -8.90
CA PRO A 64 -6.20 -7.42 -10.18
C PRO A 64 -7.09 -6.19 -10.38
N SER A 65 -6.49 -5.07 -10.74
CA SER A 65 -7.24 -3.89 -11.16
C SER A 65 -7.85 -4.12 -12.54
N GLY A 66 -8.88 -3.35 -12.90
CA GLY A 66 -9.44 -3.37 -14.26
C GLY A 66 -8.44 -2.90 -15.35
N VAL A 67 -7.29 -2.36 -14.94
CA VAL A 67 -6.18 -1.97 -15.79
C VAL A 67 -5.10 -3.06 -15.74
N SER A 68 -4.70 -3.55 -16.91
CA SER A 68 -3.68 -4.61 -17.03
C SER A 68 -2.37 -4.21 -16.35
N GLY A 69 -1.79 -5.14 -15.60
CA GLY A 69 -0.51 -4.95 -14.90
C GLY A 69 -0.58 -4.20 -13.57
N LEU A 70 -1.77 -3.83 -13.08
CA LEU A 70 -1.96 -3.22 -11.77
C LEU A 70 -2.68 -4.17 -10.79
N THR A 71 -2.25 -4.17 -9.54
CA THR A 71 -2.94 -4.80 -8.41
C THR A 71 -3.51 -3.70 -7.51
N LEU A 72 -4.78 -3.79 -7.17
CA LEU A 72 -5.43 -2.94 -6.18
C LEU A 72 -5.34 -3.61 -4.80
N PHE A 73 -4.67 -2.95 -3.87
CA PHE A 73 -4.57 -3.34 -2.47
C PHE A 73 -5.54 -2.50 -1.65
N THR A 74 -6.33 -3.17 -0.81
CA THR A 74 -7.10 -2.53 0.25
C THR A 74 -6.41 -2.81 1.57
N LEU A 75 -6.06 -1.74 2.26
CA LEU A 75 -5.35 -1.72 3.53
C LEU A 75 -6.29 -1.21 4.62
N HIS A 76 -6.18 -1.76 5.83
CA HIS A 76 -6.95 -1.33 7.01
C HIS A 76 -6.04 -0.99 8.16
N LYS A 77 -6.31 0.11 8.86
CA LYS A 77 -5.53 0.58 10.01
C LYS A 77 -5.60 -0.45 11.15
N GLN A 78 -4.48 -0.73 11.81
CA GLN A 78 -4.48 -1.60 12.99
C GLN A 78 -4.88 -0.88 14.26
#